data_AF-U6K7G3-F1
#
_entry.id   AF-U6K7G3-F1
#
_cell.length_a   1.000
_cell.length_b   1.000
_cell.length_c   1.000
_cell.angle_alpha   90.00
_cell.angle_beta   90.00
_cell.angle_gamma   90.00
#
_symmetry.space_group_name_H-M   'P 1'
#
loop_
_entity.id
_entity.type
_entity.pdbx_description
1 polymer ?
#
loop_
_entity_poly.entity_id
_entity_poly.type
_entity_poly.pdbx_seq_one_letter_code
_entity_poly.pdbx_strand_id
1 'polypeptide(L)'
;MLLFDRHIRAILQARFKLSKSTATEVFHQPSSQGGSGCTSLQTIATATQIGHAVQMLNSKDSMIEAVAEGQVLEIIKRAYVYTTASDESDRVAILTYLNGRDIGCLKKRSKNVDIRSLWSELPGSISASKKRIEAGSDGSYLVKTADGSSLDQEHIIRSIKKHMAGWQRDV
;
A
#
# COMPACT_ATOMS: atom_id res chain seq x y z
N MET A 1 -9.21 1.17 12.48
CA MET A 1 -8.34 2.31 12.10
C MET A 1 -9.07 3.66 12.17
N LEU A 2 -10.29 3.79 11.64
CA LEU A 2 -11.09 5.04 11.69
C LEU A 2 -11.32 5.60 13.12
N LEU A 3 -11.50 4.75 14.13
CA LEU A 3 -11.68 5.17 15.53
C LEU A 3 -10.41 5.82 16.12
N PHE A 4 -9.23 5.36 15.70
CA PHE A 4 -7.95 5.86 16.22
C PHE A 4 -7.62 7.21 15.59
N ASP A 5 -7.85 7.36 14.28
CA ASP A 5 -7.72 8.64 13.58
C ASP A 5 -8.68 9.71 14.15
N ARG A 6 -9.90 9.30 14.52
CA ARG A 6 -10.86 10.15 15.24
C ARG A 6 -10.35 10.54 16.63
N HIS A 7 -9.67 9.63 17.33
CA HIS A 7 -9.11 9.91 18.66
C HIS A 7 -7.92 10.89 18.58
N ILE A 8 -6.98 10.66 17.66
CA ILE A 8 -5.86 11.58 17.40
C ILE A 8 -6.39 12.96 17.05
N ARG A 9 -7.41 13.04 16.19
CA ARG A 9 -8.06 14.32 15.88
C ARG A 9 -8.67 15.00 17.09
N ALA A 10 -9.37 14.26 17.95
CA ALA A 10 -9.95 14.83 19.16
C ALA A 10 -8.86 15.40 20.09
N ILE A 11 -7.72 14.72 20.20
CA ILE A 11 -6.55 15.21 20.95
C ILE A 11 -5.98 16.48 20.30
N LEU A 12 -5.80 16.50 18.98
CA LEU A 12 -5.32 17.69 18.26
C LEU A 12 -6.28 18.88 18.42
N GLN A 13 -7.59 18.65 18.27
CA GLN A 13 -8.61 19.68 18.50
C GLN A 13 -8.51 20.25 19.92
N ALA A 14 -8.42 19.39 20.94
CA ALA A 14 -8.27 19.83 22.32
C ALA A 14 -6.95 20.61 22.54
N ARG A 15 -5.84 20.11 22.00
CA ARG A 15 -4.51 20.71 22.17
C ARG A 15 -4.41 22.10 21.53
N PHE A 16 -5.00 22.28 20.36
CA PHE A 16 -5.00 23.53 19.61
C PHE A 16 -6.24 24.39 19.88
N LYS A 17 -7.10 24.01 20.83
CA LYS A 17 -8.35 24.70 21.17
C LYS A 17 -9.27 24.94 19.96
N LEU A 18 -9.28 23.98 19.03
CA LEU A 18 -10.11 24.03 17.83
C LEU A 18 -11.55 23.62 18.15
N SER A 19 -12.50 24.12 17.35
CA SER A 19 -13.90 23.73 17.48
C SER A 19 -14.09 22.23 17.22
N LYS A 20 -15.09 21.63 17.87
CA LYS A 20 -15.53 20.26 17.54
C LYS A 20 -16.03 20.15 16.10
N SER A 21 -16.47 21.28 15.51
CA SER A 21 -16.89 21.38 14.10
C SER A 21 -15.73 21.59 13.13
N THR A 22 -14.48 21.67 13.59
CA THR A 22 -13.32 21.82 12.70
C THR A 22 -13.27 20.65 11.73
N ALA A 23 -13.30 20.99 10.44
CA ALA A 23 -13.39 20.03 9.36
C ALA A 23 -12.15 19.12 9.31
N THR A 24 -12.37 17.86 8.90
CA THR A 24 -11.31 16.87 8.70
C THR A 24 -10.21 17.40 7.80
N GLU A 25 -10.61 18.13 6.76
CA GLU A 25 -9.70 18.65 5.74
C GLU A 25 -8.66 19.59 6.35
N VAL A 26 -9.00 20.37 7.38
CA VAL A 26 -8.05 21.30 8.03
C VAL A 26 -6.82 20.58 8.59
N PHE A 27 -6.97 19.33 9.03
CA PHE A 27 -5.83 18.56 9.52
C PHE A 27 -4.95 18.02 8.39
N HIS A 28 -5.55 17.57 7.29
CA HIS A 28 -4.83 16.88 6.21
C HIS A 28 -4.40 17.81 5.06
N GLN A 29 -4.97 19.01 4.98
CA GLN A 29 -4.63 20.00 3.97
C GLN A 29 -3.19 20.52 4.18
N PRO A 30 -2.45 20.82 3.11
CA PRO A 30 -1.08 21.33 3.23
C PRO A 30 -0.99 22.60 4.07
N SER A 31 0.13 22.79 4.76
CA SER A 31 0.42 24.01 5.52
C SER A 31 0.41 25.27 4.67
N SER A 32 0.82 25.16 3.41
CA SER A 32 0.75 26.25 2.42
C SER A 32 -0.68 26.72 2.09
N GLN A 33 -1.70 25.93 2.44
CA GLN A 33 -3.11 26.28 2.26
C GLN A 33 -3.84 26.45 3.61
N GLY A 34 -3.10 26.66 4.70
CA GLY A 34 -3.68 26.91 6.04
C GLY A 34 -4.11 25.65 6.79
N GLY A 35 -3.76 24.45 6.31
CA GLY A 35 -3.97 23.20 7.03
C GLY A 35 -2.77 22.78 7.90
N SER A 36 -2.91 21.71 8.68
CA SER A 36 -1.80 21.20 9.50
C SER A 36 -0.84 20.26 8.76
N GLY A 37 -1.20 19.86 7.54
CA GLY A 37 -0.41 18.93 6.73
C GLY A 37 -0.23 17.55 7.35
N CYS A 38 -1.05 17.15 8.33
CA CYS A 38 -0.93 15.85 8.98
C CYS A 38 -1.34 14.73 8.03
N THR A 39 -0.43 13.78 7.76
CA THR A 39 -0.81 12.56 7.05
C THR A 39 -1.67 11.67 7.96
N SER A 40 -2.82 11.19 7.49
CA SER A 40 -3.68 10.29 8.28
C SER A 40 -2.95 8.98 8.59
N LEU A 41 -3.27 8.36 9.73
CA LEU A 41 -2.68 7.07 10.09
C LEU A 41 -3.06 5.99 9.10
N GLN A 42 -4.24 6.10 8.49
CA GLN A 42 -4.66 5.21 7.42
C GLN A 42 -3.74 5.27 6.21
N THR A 43 -3.33 6.48 5.79
CA THR A 43 -2.40 6.65 4.68
C THR A 43 -1.01 6.10 5.05
N ILE A 44 -0.54 6.34 6.28
CA ILE A 44 0.74 5.82 6.76
C ILE A 44 0.71 4.28 6.79
N ALA A 45 -0.30 3.68 7.41
CA ALA A 45 -0.44 2.22 7.51
C ALA A 45 -0.50 1.56 6.14
N THR A 46 -1.29 2.11 5.22
CA THR A 46 -1.37 1.64 3.83
C THR A 46 -0.01 1.73 3.13
N ALA A 47 0.71 2.85 3.29
CA ALA A 47 2.04 3.02 2.70
C ALA A 47 3.07 2.05 3.29
N THR A 48 3.05 1.82 4.60
CA THR A 48 3.91 0.86 5.29
C THR A 48 3.62 -0.56 4.83
N GLN A 49 2.35 -0.94 4.68
CA GLN A 49 1.96 -2.27 4.20
C GLN A 49 2.49 -2.52 2.77
N ILE A 50 2.28 -1.56 1.86
CA ILE A 50 2.78 -1.65 0.49
C ILE A 50 4.31 -1.71 0.47
N GLY A 51 4.98 -0.84 1.23
CA GLY A 51 6.44 -0.80 1.31
C GLY A 51 7.02 -2.10 1.84
N HIS A 52 6.43 -2.67 2.89
CA HIS A 52 6.88 -3.93 3.47
C HIS A 52 6.70 -5.11 2.51
N ALA A 53 5.55 -5.20 1.85
CA ALA A 53 5.29 -6.25 0.86
C ALA A 53 6.29 -6.20 -0.30
N VAL A 54 6.56 -5.01 -0.83
CA VAL A 54 7.52 -4.80 -1.92
C VAL A 54 8.95 -5.11 -1.47
N GLN A 55 9.30 -4.78 -0.22
CA GLN A 55 10.58 -5.14 0.35
C GLN A 55 10.76 -6.67 0.43
N MET A 56 9.72 -7.42 0.79
CA MET A 56 9.77 -8.89 0.81
C MET A 56 9.92 -9.47 -0.60
N LEU A 57 9.18 -8.94 -1.57
CA LEU A 57 9.25 -9.36 -2.97
C LEU A 57 10.55 -8.97 -3.69
N ASN A 58 11.29 -7.98 -3.16
CA ASN A 58 12.58 -7.54 -3.69
C ASN A 58 13.72 -7.83 -2.70
N SER A 59 13.55 -8.82 -1.83
CA SER A 59 14.55 -9.14 -0.82
C SER A 59 15.84 -9.59 -1.49
N LYS A 60 17.00 -9.12 -0.97
CA LYS A 60 18.31 -9.63 -1.41
C LYS A 60 18.55 -11.08 -0.99
N ASP A 61 17.84 -11.52 0.05
CA ASP A 61 17.80 -12.92 0.46
C ASP A 61 16.76 -13.65 -0.41
N SER A 62 17.26 -14.54 -1.28
CA SER A 62 16.45 -15.30 -2.22
C SER A 62 15.46 -16.25 -1.54
N MET A 63 15.71 -16.66 -0.30
CA MET A 63 14.75 -17.47 0.46
C MET A 63 13.54 -16.62 0.88
N ILE A 64 13.78 -15.37 1.29
CA ILE A 64 12.69 -14.44 1.67
C ILE A 64 11.86 -14.09 0.43
N GLU A 65 12.52 -13.82 -0.69
CA GLU A 65 11.86 -13.55 -1.97
C GLU A 65 10.99 -14.74 -2.41
N ALA A 66 11.55 -15.95 -2.45
CA ALA A 66 10.82 -17.16 -2.83
C ALA A 66 9.64 -17.46 -1.89
N VAL A 67 9.79 -17.22 -0.59
CA VAL A 67 8.69 -17.37 0.38
C VAL A 67 7.60 -16.33 0.12
N ALA A 68 7.95 -15.07 -0.15
CA ALA A 68 6.99 -14.02 -0.45
C ALA A 68 6.18 -14.34 -1.72
N GLU A 69 6.85 -14.71 -2.81
CA GLU A 69 6.20 -15.12 -4.06
C GLU A 69 5.33 -16.37 -3.86
N GLY A 70 5.85 -17.38 -3.16
CA GLY A 70 5.13 -18.60 -2.84
C GLY A 70 3.84 -18.36 -2.05
N GLN A 71 3.87 -17.46 -1.06
CA GLN A 71 2.69 -17.08 -0.28
C GLN A 71 1.62 -16.39 -1.14
N VAL A 72 2.02 -15.49 -2.04
CA VAL A 72 1.08 -14.82 -2.95
C VAL A 72 0.45 -15.84 -3.91
N LEU A 73 1.26 -16.72 -4.49
CA LEU A 73 0.79 -17.79 -5.38
C LEU A 73 -0.17 -18.74 -4.67
N GLU A 74 0.10 -19.08 -3.41
CA GLU A 74 -0.80 -19.93 -2.63
C GLU A 74 -2.16 -19.26 -2.42
N ILE A 75 -2.18 -17.96 -2.13
CA ILE A 75 -3.43 -17.20 -2.02
C ILE A 75 -4.18 -17.17 -3.36
N ILE A 76 -3.47 -16.96 -4.47
CA ILE A 76 -4.07 -17.01 -5.81
C ILE A 76 -4.69 -18.40 -6.05
N LYS A 77 -3.93 -19.48 -5.81
CA LYS A 77 -4.38 -20.87 -5.99
C LYS A 77 -5.56 -21.24 -5.08
N ARG A 78 -5.68 -20.63 -3.90
CA ARG A 78 -6.80 -20.82 -2.97
C ARG A 78 -8.03 -20.01 -3.38
N ALA A 79 -7.86 -18.75 -3.79
CA ALA A 79 -8.94 -17.83 -4.13
C ALA A 79 -9.53 -18.04 -5.52
N TYR A 80 -8.76 -18.65 -6.43
CA TYR A 80 -9.10 -18.74 -7.85
C TYR A 80 -8.87 -20.13 -8.45
N VAL A 81 -9.59 -20.45 -9.52
CA VAL A 81 -9.34 -21.65 -10.33
C VAL A 81 -8.12 -21.38 -11.22
N TYR A 82 -6.92 -21.61 -10.68
CA TYR A 82 -5.65 -21.43 -11.37
C TYR A 82 -5.37 -22.57 -12.36
N THR A 83 -5.64 -22.35 -13.65
CA THR A 83 -5.27 -23.26 -14.74
C THR A 83 -3.96 -22.81 -15.36
N THR A 84 -2.90 -23.59 -15.14
CA THR A 84 -1.52 -23.41 -15.67
C THR A 84 -1.44 -23.70 -17.18
N ALA A 85 -2.35 -23.17 -17.99
CA ALA A 85 -2.45 -23.50 -19.41
C ALA A 85 -1.35 -22.88 -20.28
N SER A 86 -0.49 -22.04 -19.70
CA SER A 86 0.65 -21.41 -20.35
C SER A 86 1.71 -21.18 -19.29
N ASP A 87 2.99 -21.29 -19.64
CA ASP A 87 4.16 -20.82 -18.86
C ASP A 87 4.15 -19.28 -18.73
N GLU A 88 2.98 -18.68 -18.59
CA GLU A 88 2.81 -17.30 -18.21
C GLU A 88 3.35 -17.20 -16.78
N SER A 89 4.59 -16.68 -16.69
CA SER A 89 5.41 -16.63 -15.48
C SER A 89 4.57 -16.38 -14.23
N ASP A 90 4.80 -17.16 -13.16
CA ASP A 90 4.18 -16.96 -11.84
C ASP A 90 4.15 -15.47 -11.42
N ARG A 91 5.17 -14.72 -11.84
CA ARG A 91 5.29 -13.27 -11.67
C ARG A 91 4.18 -12.46 -12.36
N VAL A 92 3.71 -12.85 -13.54
CA VAL A 92 2.56 -12.25 -14.23
C VAL A 92 1.27 -12.49 -13.43
N ALA A 93 1.08 -13.69 -12.87
CA ALA A 93 -0.07 -13.99 -12.02
C ALA A 93 -0.03 -13.15 -10.72
N ILE A 94 1.15 -13.07 -10.07
CA ILE A 94 1.39 -12.22 -8.89
C ILE A 94 1.07 -10.76 -9.22
N LEU A 95 1.62 -10.20 -10.29
CA LEU A 95 1.39 -8.81 -10.68
C LEU A 95 -0.07 -8.52 -11.01
N THR A 96 -0.76 -9.45 -11.67
CA THR A 96 -2.16 -9.28 -12.02
C THR A 96 -3.04 -9.28 -10.77
N TYR A 97 -2.78 -10.21 -9.85
CA TYR A 97 -3.45 -10.29 -8.54
C TYR A 97 -3.23 -9.04 -7.68
N LEU A 98 -1.98 -8.62 -7.49
CA LEU A 98 -1.64 -7.47 -6.65
C LEU A 98 -2.26 -6.16 -7.14
N ASN A 99 -2.43 -6.01 -8.45
CA ASN A 99 -3.09 -4.85 -9.05
C ASN A 99 -4.62 -4.94 -9.09
N GLY A 100 -5.21 -6.02 -8.54
CA GLY A 100 -6.65 -6.24 -8.56
C GLY A 100 -7.26 -6.30 -9.96
N ARG A 101 -6.44 -6.62 -10.98
CA ARG A 101 -6.92 -6.81 -12.35
C ARG A 101 -7.61 -8.16 -12.45
N ASP A 102 -8.61 -8.25 -13.33
CA ASP A 102 -9.20 -9.54 -13.66
C ASP A 102 -8.12 -10.43 -14.25
N ILE A 103 -7.79 -11.48 -13.53
CA ILE A 103 -6.83 -12.47 -14.00
C ILE A 103 -7.66 -13.31 -14.97
N GLY A 104 -7.70 -12.90 -16.24
CA GLY A 104 -8.66 -13.32 -17.28
C GLY A 104 -8.82 -14.83 -17.55
N CYS A 105 -8.19 -15.68 -16.74
CA CYS A 105 -8.27 -17.13 -16.71
C CYS A 105 -8.92 -17.70 -15.42
N LEU A 106 -9.39 -16.88 -14.48
CA LEU A 106 -9.70 -17.30 -13.11
C LEU A 106 -11.16 -17.08 -12.68
N LYS A 107 -12.00 -18.11 -12.72
CA LYS A 107 -13.26 -18.08 -11.95
C LYS A 107 -12.91 -18.03 -10.46
N LYS A 108 -13.39 -16.99 -9.74
CA LYS A 108 -13.29 -16.91 -8.27
C LYS A 108 -13.91 -18.16 -7.67
N ARG A 109 -13.18 -18.89 -6.82
CA ARG A 109 -13.77 -20.01 -6.07
C ARG A 109 -14.79 -19.39 -5.12
N SER A 110 -16.06 -19.77 -5.25
CA SER A 110 -17.22 -19.05 -4.67
C SER A 110 -17.33 -19.10 -3.13
N LYS A 111 -16.31 -19.59 -2.42
CA LYS A 111 -16.26 -19.56 -0.96
C LYS A 111 -15.21 -18.54 -0.53
N ASN A 112 -15.67 -17.48 0.14
CA ASN A 112 -14.81 -16.57 0.88
C ASN A 112 -14.05 -17.38 1.95
N VAL A 113 -12.89 -17.92 1.59
CA VAL A 113 -11.91 -18.33 2.57
C VAL A 113 -11.25 -17.02 2.98
N ASP A 114 -11.71 -16.47 4.10
CA ASP A 114 -11.18 -15.22 4.65
C ASP A 114 -9.78 -15.50 5.24
N ILE A 115 -8.78 -15.62 4.36
CA ILE A 115 -7.38 -15.73 4.76
C ILE A 115 -6.88 -14.32 4.97
N ARG A 116 -7.20 -13.74 6.11
CA ARG A 116 -6.73 -12.41 6.46
C ARG A 116 -5.21 -12.43 6.61
N SER A 117 -4.52 -11.86 5.63
CA SER A 117 -3.06 -11.84 5.52
C SER A 117 -2.58 -10.55 4.88
N LEU A 118 -1.28 -10.26 5.01
CA LEU A 118 -0.63 -9.14 4.32
C LEU A 118 -1.03 -9.10 2.84
N TRP A 119 -0.91 -10.25 2.16
CA TRP A 119 -1.08 -10.41 0.73
C TRP A 119 -2.53 -10.35 0.26
N SER A 120 -3.49 -10.79 1.09
CA SER A 120 -4.92 -10.71 0.75
C SER A 120 -5.48 -9.29 0.84
N GLU A 121 -4.95 -8.49 1.77
CA GLU A 121 -5.36 -7.10 1.97
C GLU A 121 -4.63 -6.13 1.01
N LEU A 122 -3.45 -6.54 0.52
CA LEU A 122 -2.56 -5.71 -0.28
C LEU A 122 -3.18 -5.14 -1.57
N PRO A 123 -3.98 -5.88 -2.37
CA PRO A 123 -4.63 -5.31 -3.56
C PRO A 123 -5.57 -4.14 -3.21
N GLY A 124 -6.29 -4.24 -2.09
CA GLY A 124 -7.12 -3.16 -1.58
C GLY A 124 -6.32 -1.94 -1.17
N SER A 125 -5.19 -2.15 -0.49
CA SER A 125 -4.26 -1.09 -0.07
C SER A 125 -3.60 -0.38 -1.27
N ILE A 126 -3.18 -1.13 -2.29
CA ILE A 126 -2.61 -0.61 -3.55
C ILE A 126 -3.66 0.24 -4.28
N SER A 127 -4.88 -0.29 -4.43
CA SER A 127 -6.00 0.40 -5.07
C SER A 127 -6.37 1.69 -4.33
N ALA A 128 -6.53 1.64 -3.00
CA ALA A 128 -6.83 2.80 -2.17
C ALA A 128 -5.77 3.90 -2.25
N SER A 129 -4.51 3.52 -2.49
CA SER A 129 -3.39 4.45 -2.66
C SER A 129 -3.25 4.99 -4.09
N LYS A 130 -4.09 4.57 -5.05
CA LYS A 130 -3.94 4.87 -6.49
C LYS A 130 -2.54 4.53 -7.02
N LYS A 131 -1.99 3.41 -6.54
CA LYS A 131 -0.70 2.88 -6.95
C LYS A 131 -0.90 1.62 -7.78
N ARG A 132 0.18 1.17 -8.43
CA ARG A 132 0.26 -0.10 -9.13
C ARG A 132 1.66 -0.70 -8.96
N ILE A 133 1.77 -2.02 -9.07
CA ILE A 133 3.05 -2.71 -9.08
C ILE A 133 3.35 -3.17 -10.50
N GLU A 134 4.57 -2.93 -10.97
CA GLU A 134 5.04 -3.34 -12.29
C GLU A 134 6.31 -4.18 -12.18
N ALA A 135 6.57 -4.98 -13.21
CA ALA A 135 7.87 -5.64 -13.37
C ALA A 135 8.94 -4.62 -13.75
N GLY A 136 10.01 -4.56 -12.97
CA GLY A 136 11.28 -3.95 -13.35
C GLY A 136 12.00 -4.80 -14.40
N SER A 137 12.84 -4.13 -15.19
CA SER A 137 13.68 -4.76 -16.23
C SER A 137 14.70 -5.76 -15.67
N ASP A 138 14.99 -5.66 -14.37
CA ASP A 138 15.93 -6.47 -13.61
C ASP A 138 15.27 -7.63 -12.85
N GLY A 139 13.95 -7.80 -12.96
CA GLY A 139 13.23 -8.79 -12.16
C GLY A 139 12.58 -8.24 -10.89
N SER A 140 12.80 -6.97 -10.55
CA SER A 140 12.20 -6.35 -9.35
C SER A 140 10.70 -6.04 -9.49
N TYR A 141 10.02 -5.83 -8.37
CA TYR A 141 8.66 -5.32 -8.26
C TYR A 141 8.71 -3.83 -7.96
N LEU A 142 8.25 -3.00 -8.90
CA LEU A 142 8.32 -1.54 -8.81
C LEU A 142 6.95 -0.95 -8.48
N VAL A 143 6.87 -0.15 -7.42
CA VAL A 143 5.67 0.62 -7.12
C VAL A 143 5.63 1.86 -8.01
N LYS A 144 4.54 2.04 -8.75
CA LYS A 144 4.27 3.24 -9.53
C LYS A 144 3.01 3.94 -9.06
N THR A 145 3.02 5.25 -9.14
CA THR A 145 1.81 6.08 -9.02
C THR A 145 0.97 6.00 -10.31
N ALA A 146 -0.28 6.44 -10.24
CA ALA A 146 -1.20 6.42 -11.38
C ALA A 146 -0.69 7.20 -12.61
N ASP A 147 0.15 8.21 -12.42
CA ASP A 147 0.84 9.00 -13.46
C ASP A 147 2.08 8.31 -14.04
N GLY A 148 2.43 7.12 -13.55
CA GLY A 148 3.56 6.32 -14.03
C GLY A 148 4.91 6.66 -13.40
N SER A 149 4.96 7.58 -12.43
CA SER A 149 6.22 7.87 -11.71
C SER A 149 6.63 6.68 -10.85
N SER A 150 7.91 6.29 -10.90
CA SER A 150 8.44 5.22 -10.06
C SER A 150 8.69 5.74 -8.64
N LEU A 151 8.08 5.05 -7.68
CA LEU A 151 8.37 5.25 -6.26
C LEU A 151 9.42 4.22 -5.87
N ASP A 152 10.69 4.57 -6.07
CA ASP A 152 11.77 3.81 -5.44
C ASP A 152 11.61 3.84 -3.91
N GLN A 153 12.07 2.79 -3.22
CA GLN A 153 12.04 2.70 -1.77
C GLN A 153 12.75 3.90 -1.14
N GLU A 154 13.84 4.38 -1.72
CA GLU A 154 14.48 5.61 -1.26
C GLU A 154 13.59 6.84 -1.48
N HIS A 155 12.81 6.89 -2.56
CA HIS A 155 11.89 7.99 -2.79
C HIS A 155 10.76 8.02 -1.76
N ILE A 156 10.22 6.84 -1.39
CA ILE A 156 9.21 6.73 -0.33
C ILE A 156 9.80 7.15 1.02
N ILE A 157 10.98 6.63 1.38
CA ILE A 157 11.67 6.98 2.63
C ILE A 157 12.03 8.47 2.65
N ARG A 158 12.51 9.03 1.53
CA ARG A 158 12.87 10.45 1.39
C ARG A 158 11.64 11.34 1.47
N SER A 159 10.50 10.92 0.92
CA SER A 159 9.23 11.64 1.02
C SER A 159 8.72 11.66 2.46
N ILE A 160 8.75 10.52 3.16
CA ILE A 160 8.42 10.42 4.59
C ILE A 160 9.36 11.30 5.43
N LYS A 161 10.69 11.20 5.21
CA LYS A 161 11.68 12.01 5.91
C LYS A 161 11.51 13.51 5.66
N LYS A 162 11.23 13.93 4.41
CA LYS A 162 10.96 15.35 4.09
C LYS A 162 9.70 15.86 4.80
N HIS A 163 8.67 15.03 4.89
CA HIS A 163 7.45 15.38 5.60
C HIS A 163 7.70 15.53 7.11
N MET A 164 8.52 14.67 7.71
CA MET A 164 8.95 14.77 9.11
C MET A 164 9.91 15.93 9.37
N ALA A 165 10.83 16.23 8.45
CA ALA A 165 11.79 17.33 8.59
C ALA A 165 11.16 18.71 8.37
N GLY A 166 10.05 18.80 7.62
CA GLY A 166 9.24 20.01 7.54
C GLY A 166 8.72 20.46 8.91
N TRP A 167 8.49 19.52 9.84
CA TRP A 167 8.06 19.84 11.20
C TRP A 167 9.17 20.43 12.09
N GLN A 168 10.45 20.27 11.75
CA GLN A 168 11.56 20.76 12.56
C GLN A 168 11.99 22.19 12.22
N ARG A 169 11.53 22.77 11.10
CA ARG A 169 11.93 24.13 10.68
C ARG A 169 10.98 25.24 11.11
N ASP A 170 9.83 24.89 11.69
CA ASP A 170 8.81 25.84 12.16
C ASP A 170 8.71 25.89 13.70
N VAL A 171 9.81 25.64 14.43
CA VAL A 171 9.93 25.83 15.88
C VAL A 171 10.90 26.95 16.20
#